data_AF-A0A550HBP9-F1
#
_entry.id   AF-A0A550HBP9-F1
#
_cell.length_a   1.000
_cell.length_b   1.000
_cell.length_c   1.000
_cell.angle_alpha   90.00
_cell.angle_beta   90.00
_cell.angle_gamma   90.00
#
_symmetry.space_group_name_H-M   'P 1'
#
loop_
_entity.id
_entity.type
_entity.pdbx_description
1 polymer ?
#
loop_
_entity_poly.entity_id
_entity_poly.type
_entity_poly.pdbx_seq_one_letter_code
_entity_poly.pdbx_strand_id
1 'polypeptide(L)'
;MSYNLFLDDSRNPRDVKWVELPLVAWTVVRNYREFVETIQRDGVPRIVSFDHDLADEHYKEFARATDPKTIDKQIKYETLTEKTGYDCAKWLANFCVDKGIPIPLYYLHSLNGIGCANIHSILESARKVMNEGTSGNPTGGSTGERQDDVG
;
A
#
# COMPACT_ATOMS: atom_id res chain seq x y z
N MET A 1 8.07 -15.14 -7.53
CA MET A 1 9.07 -14.41 -8.35
C MET A 1 9.16 -12.99 -7.83
N SER A 2 10.30 -12.32 -7.94
CA SER A 2 10.41 -10.90 -7.58
C SER A 2 9.82 -10.04 -8.70
N TYR A 3 8.89 -9.13 -8.38
CA TYR A 3 8.25 -8.21 -9.33
C TYR A 3 8.19 -6.79 -8.76
N ASN A 4 7.83 -5.81 -9.59
CA ASN A 4 7.69 -4.41 -9.19
C ASN A 4 6.30 -3.91 -9.58
N LEU A 5 5.67 -3.12 -8.73
CA LEU A 5 4.27 -2.71 -8.87
C LEU A 5 4.17 -1.20 -9.09
N PHE A 6 3.40 -0.76 -10.08
CA PHE A 6 3.16 0.65 -10.38
C PHE A 6 1.66 0.92 -10.25
N LEU A 7 1.27 1.69 -9.22
CA LEU A 7 -0.10 2.05 -8.94
C LEU A 7 -0.39 3.44 -9.50
N ASP A 8 -1.19 3.49 -10.55
CA ASP A 8 -1.68 4.73 -11.17
C ASP A 8 -2.89 4.40 -12.06
N ASP A 9 -3.96 5.19 -11.94
CA ASP A 9 -5.20 4.96 -12.67
C ASP A 9 -5.09 5.21 -14.18
N SER A 10 -4.16 6.07 -14.61
CA SER A 10 -4.13 6.61 -15.97
C SER A 10 -2.74 6.59 -16.61
N ARG A 11 -1.67 6.82 -15.85
CA ARG A 11 -0.30 6.91 -16.35
C ARG A 11 0.40 5.54 -16.38
N ASN A 12 1.44 5.42 -17.18
CA ASN A 12 2.40 4.33 -17.14
C ASN A 12 3.74 4.84 -16.63
N PRO A 13 4.68 3.97 -16.20
CA PRO A 13 5.98 4.40 -15.69
C PRO A 13 6.73 5.36 -16.62
N ARG A 14 6.61 5.17 -17.94
CA ARG A 14 7.24 6.03 -18.94
C ARG A 14 6.69 7.46 -18.98
N ASP A 15 5.48 7.67 -18.47
CA ASP A 15 4.78 8.96 -18.50
C ASP A 15 5.20 9.83 -17.28
N VAL A 16 5.77 9.21 -16.24
CA VAL A 16 6.33 9.91 -15.07
C VAL A 16 7.71 10.48 -15.43
N LYS A 17 7.80 11.82 -15.53
CA LYS A 17 9.04 12.53 -15.89
C LYS A 17 9.66 13.33 -14.74
N TRP A 18 8.95 13.48 -13.63
CA TRP A 18 9.35 14.29 -12.48
C TRP A 18 9.92 13.48 -11.31
N VAL A 19 9.87 12.15 -11.40
CA VAL A 19 10.53 11.23 -10.46
C VAL A 19 11.42 10.29 -11.26
N GLU A 20 12.66 10.12 -10.80
CA GLU A 20 13.58 9.15 -11.37
C GLU A 20 13.19 7.74 -10.92
N LEU A 21 12.33 7.09 -11.72
CA LEU A 21 11.94 5.70 -11.50
C LEU A 21 13.03 4.76 -12.01
N PRO A 22 13.31 3.65 -11.30
CA PRO A 22 14.30 2.67 -11.75
C PRO A 22 13.87 2.00 -13.06
N LEU A 23 14.84 1.67 -13.91
CA LEU A 23 14.61 0.94 -15.16
C LEU A 23 14.37 -0.55 -14.88
N VAL A 24 13.14 -0.88 -14.50
CA VAL A 24 12.68 -2.23 -14.20
C VAL A 24 11.38 -2.54 -14.93
N ALA A 25 11.06 -3.84 -15.07
CA ALA A 25 9.74 -4.25 -15.53
C ALA A 25 8.71 -3.97 -14.42
N TRP A 26 7.64 -3.25 -14.78
CA TRP A 26 6.55 -2.87 -13.89
C TRP A 26 5.28 -3.65 -14.24
N THR A 27 4.67 -4.25 -13.24
CA THR A 27 3.26 -4.64 -13.27
C THR A 27 2.44 -3.39 -12.94
N VAL A 28 1.57 -2.97 -13.84
CA VAL A 28 0.73 -1.77 -13.63
C VAL A 28 -0.62 -2.21 -13.07
N VAL A 29 -1.07 -1.54 -12.02
CA VAL A 29 -2.40 -1.72 -11.41
C VAL A 29 -3.11 -0.37 -11.36
N ARG A 30 -4.41 -0.37 -11.63
CA ARG A 30 -5.19 0.86 -11.91
C ARG A 30 -6.04 1.34 -10.75
N ASN A 31 -6.22 0.51 -9.74
CA ASN A 31 -7.13 0.80 -8.63
C ASN A 31 -6.76 -0.04 -7.40
N TYR A 32 -7.41 0.29 -6.28
CA TYR A 32 -7.23 -0.40 -5.02
C TYR A 32 -7.46 -1.92 -5.11
N ARG A 33 -8.48 -2.35 -5.85
CA ARG A 33 -8.80 -3.77 -5.98
C ARG A 33 -7.67 -4.54 -6.68
N GLU A 34 -7.22 -4.06 -7.83
CA GLU A 34 -6.10 -4.66 -8.56
C GLU A 34 -4.81 -4.66 -7.73
N PHE A 35 -4.56 -3.59 -6.97
CA PHE A 35 -3.42 -3.50 -6.06
C PHE A 35 -3.43 -4.62 -5.02
N VAL A 36 -4.55 -4.78 -4.31
CA VAL A 36 -4.72 -5.82 -3.28
C VAL A 36 -4.66 -7.22 -3.88
N GLU A 37 -5.43 -7.48 -4.94
CA GLU A 37 -5.51 -8.79 -5.59
C GLU A 37 -4.13 -9.22 -6.12
N THR A 38 -3.35 -8.31 -6.71
CA THR A 38 -2.01 -8.60 -7.22
C THR A 38 -1.05 -9.00 -6.09
N ILE A 39 -1.04 -8.26 -4.98
CA ILE A 39 -0.14 -8.54 -3.85
C ILE A 39 -0.55 -9.82 -3.11
N GLN A 40 -1.86 -10.08 -2.97
CA GLN A 40 -2.34 -11.33 -2.39
C GLN A 40 -1.96 -12.55 -3.24
N ARG A 41 -2.00 -12.40 -4.58
CA ARG A 41 -1.66 -13.47 -5.51
C ARG A 41 -0.15 -13.73 -5.61
N ASP A 42 0.65 -12.66 -5.75
CA ASP A 42 2.06 -12.75 -6.12
C ASP A 42 3.03 -12.53 -4.95
N GLY A 43 2.51 -12.14 -3.78
CA GLY A 43 3.28 -11.75 -2.60
C GLY A 43 3.67 -10.26 -2.62
N VAL A 44 4.43 -9.82 -1.61
CA VAL A 44 4.90 -8.43 -1.53
C VAL A 44 5.91 -8.15 -2.65
N PRO A 45 5.71 -7.11 -3.49
CA PRO A 45 6.64 -6.75 -4.57
C PRO A 45 7.97 -6.25 -4.01
N ARG A 46 9.02 -6.26 -4.83
CA ARG A 46 10.32 -5.68 -4.44
C ARG A 46 10.27 -4.15 -4.38
N ILE A 47 9.59 -3.54 -5.34
CA ILE A 47 9.44 -2.08 -5.46
C ILE A 47 7.98 -1.75 -5.73
N VAL A 48 7.45 -0.71 -5.08
CA VAL A 48 6.15 -0.12 -5.40
C VAL A 48 6.29 1.35 -5.75
N SER A 49 5.64 1.83 -6.79
CA SER A 49 5.51 3.27 -7.05
C SER A 49 4.04 3.67 -6.92
N PHE A 50 3.77 4.71 -6.13
CA PHE A 50 2.41 5.14 -5.81
C PHE A 50 2.07 6.50 -6.43
N ASP A 51 0.94 6.55 -7.12
CA ASP A 51 0.14 7.76 -7.22
C ASP A 51 -0.91 7.79 -6.11
N HIS A 52 -1.27 9.00 -5.66
CA HIS A 52 -2.28 9.21 -4.63
C HIS A 52 -3.70 9.25 -5.19
N ASP A 53 -3.91 9.89 -6.33
CA ASP A 53 -5.23 10.24 -6.83
C ASP A 53 -5.67 9.16 -7.85
N LEU A 54 -6.40 8.15 -7.39
CA LEU A 54 -6.85 7.00 -8.21
C LEU A 54 -8.25 7.20 -8.82
N ALA A 55 -8.70 8.44 -8.89
CA ALA A 55 -10.12 8.79 -9.00
C ALA A 55 -10.65 8.83 -10.43
N ASP A 56 -11.42 7.80 -10.78
CA ASP A 56 -12.26 7.73 -11.99
C ASP A 56 -13.73 7.39 -11.64
N GLU A 57 -14.07 7.10 -10.37
CA GLU A 57 -15.44 6.71 -9.99
C GLU A 57 -16.38 7.92 -9.95
N HIS A 58 -15.92 9.07 -9.48
CA HIS A 58 -16.65 10.33 -9.61
C HIS A 58 -16.94 10.66 -11.07
N TYR A 59 -15.97 10.45 -11.97
CA TYR A 59 -16.16 10.72 -13.40
C TYR A 59 -17.11 9.72 -14.04
N LYS A 60 -16.99 8.43 -13.70
CA LYS A 60 -17.88 7.36 -14.20
C LYS A 60 -19.31 7.51 -13.72
N GLU A 61 -19.53 7.81 -12.44
CA GLU A 61 -20.88 8.00 -11.91
C GLU A 61 -21.51 9.29 -12.43
N PHE A 62 -20.71 10.36 -12.57
CA PHE A 62 -21.17 11.59 -13.23
C PHE A 62 -21.48 11.36 -14.70
N ALA A 63 -20.63 10.64 -15.44
CA ALA A 63 -20.86 10.24 -16.83
C ALA A 63 -22.11 9.36 -16.97
N ARG A 64 -22.32 8.39 -16.07
CA ARG A 64 -23.53 7.58 -16.00
C ARG A 64 -24.76 8.45 -15.78
N ALA A 65 -24.74 9.33 -14.77
CA ALA A 65 -25.85 10.20 -14.43
C ALA A 65 -26.18 11.23 -15.53
N THR A 66 -25.19 11.59 -16.34
CA THR A 66 -25.34 12.55 -17.46
C THR A 66 -25.60 11.89 -18.81
N ASP A 67 -25.49 10.56 -18.94
CA ASP A 67 -25.87 9.81 -20.14
C ASP A 67 -27.38 9.98 -20.42
N PRO A 68 -27.78 10.45 -21.62
CA PRO A 68 -29.19 10.57 -22.01
C PRO A 68 -30.02 9.30 -21.86
N LYS A 69 -29.39 8.12 -21.89
CA LYS A 69 -30.04 6.81 -21.75
C LYS A 69 -30.28 6.41 -20.29
N THR A 70 -29.64 7.08 -19.34
CA THR A 70 -29.81 6.80 -17.92
C THR A 70 -31.11 7.40 -17.41
N ILE A 71 -32.01 6.53 -16.95
CA ILE A 71 -33.29 6.92 -16.34
C ILE A 71 -33.05 7.50 -14.94
N ASP A 72 -32.20 6.86 -14.14
CA ASP A 72 -31.84 7.30 -12.79
C ASP A 72 -30.61 8.20 -12.82
N LYS A 73 -30.85 9.51 -12.97
CA LYS A 73 -29.79 10.54 -13.04
C LYS A 73 -29.27 10.97 -11.66
N GLN A 74 -29.75 10.37 -10.57
CA GLN A 74 -29.27 10.71 -9.24
C GLN A 74 -27.84 10.18 -9.09
N ILE A 75 -26.91 11.07 -8.77
CA ILE A 75 -25.53 10.69 -8.45
C ILE A 75 -25.56 10.03 -7.06
N LYS A 76 -25.18 8.76 -6.99
CA LYS A 76 -25.19 7.98 -5.75
C LYS A 76 -23.90 8.16 -4.98
N TYR A 77 -23.70 9.36 -4.45
CA TYR A 77 -22.53 9.71 -3.63
C TYR A 77 -22.32 8.76 -2.44
N GLU A 78 -23.39 8.19 -1.90
CA GLU A 78 -23.37 7.21 -0.79
C GLU A 78 -22.60 5.93 -1.14
N THR A 79 -22.47 5.61 -2.43
CA THR A 79 -21.73 4.44 -2.93
C THR A 79 -20.32 4.77 -3.38
N LEU A 80 -19.96 6.07 -3.44
CA LEU A 80 -18.63 6.52 -3.81
C LEU A 80 -17.72 6.37 -2.60
N THR A 81 -17.07 5.21 -2.52
CA THR A 81 -16.08 4.89 -1.49
C THR A 81 -14.69 4.94 -2.12
N GLU A 82 -14.39 6.01 -2.85
CA GLU A 82 -13.17 6.11 -3.64
C GLU A 82 -11.94 5.84 -2.78
N LYS A 83 -11.23 4.78 -3.16
CA LYS A 83 -9.98 4.39 -2.52
C LYS A 83 -8.84 5.10 -3.21
N THR A 84 -8.00 5.75 -2.42
CA THR A 84 -6.83 6.50 -2.89
C THR A 84 -5.58 5.64 -2.86
N GLY A 85 -4.47 6.16 -3.39
CA GLY A 85 -3.15 5.57 -3.19
C GLY A 85 -2.76 5.48 -1.72
N TYR A 86 -3.27 6.39 -0.88
CA TYR A 86 -3.10 6.30 0.57
C TYR A 86 -3.80 5.07 1.17
N ASP A 87 -5.01 4.72 0.71
CA ASP A 87 -5.68 3.50 1.14
C ASP A 87 -4.87 2.25 0.74
N CYS A 88 -4.29 2.24 -0.46
CA CYS A 88 -3.42 1.15 -0.93
C CYS A 88 -2.18 1.01 -0.04
N ALA A 89 -1.52 2.13 0.28
CA ALA A 89 -0.34 2.16 1.14
C ALA A 89 -0.66 1.71 2.57
N LYS A 90 -1.80 2.14 3.13
CA LYS A 90 -2.28 1.72 4.44
C LYS A 90 -2.58 0.22 4.49
N TRP A 91 -3.22 -0.32 3.45
CA TRP A 91 -3.44 -1.76 3.35
C TRP A 91 -2.13 -2.53 3.29
N LEU A 92 -1.18 -2.10 2.46
CA LEU A 92 0.14 -2.73 2.34
C LEU A 92 0.91 -2.68 3.68
N ALA A 93 0.89 -1.54 4.36
CA ALA A 93 1.52 -1.36 5.66
C ALA A 93 1.02 -2.39 6.67
N ASN A 94 -0.30 -2.52 6.81
CA ASN A 94 -0.91 -3.50 7.72
C ASN A 94 -0.58 -4.93 7.29
N PHE A 95 -0.69 -5.23 5.99
CA PHE A 95 -0.37 -6.56 5.45
C PHE A 95 1.07 -6.97 5.76
N CYS A 96 2.03 -6.07 5.58
CA CYS A 96 3.43 -6.27 5.92
C CYS A 96 3.64 -6.51 7.42
N VAL A 97 3.05 -5.67 8.28
CA VAL A 97 3.15 -5.81 9.74
C VAL A 97 2.56 -7.14 10.20
N ASP A 98 1.34 -7.48 9.77
CA ASP A 98 0.63 -8.70 10.16
C ASP A 98 1.38 -9.97 9.73
N LYS A 99 2.12 -9.91 8.62
CA LYS A 99 2.90 -11.04 8.08
C LYS A 99 4.36 -11.04 8.51
N GLY A 100 4.83 -10.01 9.23
CA GLY A 100 6.25 -9.82 9.53
C GLY A 100 7.13 -9.68 8.29
N ILE A 101 6.58 -9.12 7.20
CA ILE A 101 7.29 -8.92 5.93
C ILE A 101 7.75 -7.46 5.87
N PRO A 102 9.04 -7.17 5.60
CA PRO A 102 9.53 -5.81 5.49
C PRO A 102 8.74 -4.96 4.48
N ILE A 103 8.57 -3.67 4.77
CA ILE A 103 8.00 -2.70 3.81
C ILE A 103 8.91 -2.67 2.57
N PRO A 104 8.37 -2.84 1.36
CA PRO A 104 9.19 -2.83 0.15
C PRO A 104 9.84 -1.46 -0.08
N LEU A 105 10.80 -1.41 -0.99
CA LEU A 105 11.27 -0.13 -1.51
C LEU A 105 10.10 0.56 -2.20
N TYR A 106 9.97 1.87 -2.04
CA TYR A 106 8.88 2.59 -2.67
C TYR A 106 9.27 3.95 -3.21
N TYR A 107 8.51 4.39 -4.20
CA TYR A 107 8.58 5.70 -4.84
C TYR A 107 7.20 6.36 -4.77
N LEU A 108 7.18 7.69 -4.72
CA LEU A 108 5.97 8.49 -4.72
C LEU A 108 6.00 9.36 -5.97
N HIS A 109 5.19 9.01 -6.95
CA HIS A 109 5.11 9.74 -8.22
C HIS A 109 3.88 10.63 -8.31
N SER A 110 3.07 10.73 -7.25
CA SER A 110 1.97 11.67 -7.22
C SER A 110 2.44 13.12 -7.21
N LEU A 111 1.67 13.98 -7.87
CA LEU A 111 1.83 15.43 -7.79
C LEU A 111 1.12 16.02 -6.57
N ASN A 112 0.29 15.23 -5.88
CA ASN A 112 -0.37 15.62 -4.64
C ASN A 112 0.61 15.52 -3.45
N GLY A 113 1.23 16.64 -3.09
CA GLY A 113 2.24 16.69 -2.03
C GLY A 113 1.75 16.22 -0.65
N ILE A 114 0.50 16.54 -0.29
CA ILE A 114 -0.11 16.09 0.97
C ILE A 114 -0.37 14.58 0.91
N GLY A 115 -0.88 14.09 -0.22
CA GLY A 115 -1.07 12.67 -0.47
C GLY A 115 0.24 11.87 -0.36
N CYS A 116 1.32 12.37 -0.98
CA CYS A 116 2.66 11.82 -0.84
C CYS A 116 3.12 11.78 0.62
N ALA A 117 2.96 12.87 1.37
CA ALA A 117 3.36 12.93 2.78
C ALA A 117 2.60 11.90 3.63
N ASN A 118 1.29 11.70 3.37
CA ASN A 118 0.49 10.71 4.07
C ASN A 118 0.91 9.27 3.74
N ILE A 119 1.16 8.95 2.46
CA ILE A 119 1.66 7.64 2.04
C ILE A 119 3.03 7.35 2.68
N HIS A 120 3.94 8.32 2.64
CA HIS A 120 5.25 8.19 3.28
C HIS A 120 5.12 7.92 4.78
N SER A 121 4.30 8.72 5.47
CA SER A 121 4.11 8.63 6.92
C SER A 121 3.60 7.26 7.36
N ILE A 122 2.62 6.69 6.66
CA ILE A 122 2.05 5.39 7.03
C ILE A 122 3.03 4.23 6.78
N LEU A 123 3.76 4.26 5.66
CA LEU A 123 4.75 3.22 5.34
C LEU A 123 5.96 3.25 6.29
N GLU A 124 6.48 4.44 6.62
CA GLU A 124 7.59 4.55 7.57
C GLU A 124 7.18 4.20 9.00
N SER A 125 5.94 4.53 9.40
CA SER A 125 5.41 4.13 10.71
C SER A 125 5.37 2.61 10.85
N ALA A 126 4.88 1.90 9.81
CA ALA A 126 4.88 0.45 9.79
C ALA A 126 6.29 -0.15 9.77
N ARG A 127 7.23 0.46 9.04
CA ARG A 127 8.64 0.04 9.04
C ARG A 127 9.26 0.12 10.44
N LYS A 128 8.97 1.18 11.21
CA LYS A 128 9.44 1.33 12.60
C LYS A 128 8.90 0.23 13.50
N VAL A 129 7.59 -0.06 13.43
CA VAL A 129 6.96 -1.13 14.23
C VAL A 129 7.67 -2.47 14.02
N MET A 130 8.05 -2.80 12.79
CA MET A 130 8.76 -4.04 12.49
C MET A 130 10.22 -4.07 12.99
N ASN A 131 10.89 -2.92 13.03
CA ASN A 131 12.25 -2.80 13.56
C ASN A 131 12.28 -2.80 15.10
N GLU A 132 11.26 -2.24 15.75
CA GLU A 132 11.14 -2.22 17.21
C GLU A 132 10.70 -3.59 17.76
N GLY A 133 9.87 -4.33 17.01
CA GLY A 133 9.47 -5.71 17.32
C GLY A 133 10.62 -6.74 17.27
N THR A 134 11.76 -6.40 16.67
CA THR A 134 12.97 -7.25 16.63
C THR A 134 13.97 -6.95 17.75
N SER A 135 13.78 -5.89 18.54
CA SER A 135 14.71 -5.50 19.62
C SER A 135 14.17 -5.78 21.05
N GLY A 136 13.05 -6.49 21.19
CA GLY A 136 12.37 -6.69 22.48
C GLY A 136 12.00 -8.14 22.80
N ASN A 137 12.97 -9.00 23.10
CA ASN A 137 12.98 -9.86 24.31
C ASN A 137 14.23 -10.76 24.39
N PRO A 138 15.14 -10.53 25.35
CA PRO A 138 15.96 -11.59 25.91
C PRO A 138 15.75 -11.69 27.43
N THR A 139 14.60 -12.19 27.88
CA THR A 139 14.42 -12.78 29.22
C THR A 139 13.27 -13.80 29.15
N GLY A 140 13.39 -15.05 29.56
CA GLY A 140 14.50 -15.76 30.20
C GLY A 140 14.45 -17.25 29.83
N GLY A 141 15.62 -17.77 29.47
CA GLY A 141 15.90 -19.19 29.51
C GLY A 141 16.18 -19.62 30.95
N SER A 142 15.51 -20.69 31.34
CA SER A 142 15.73 -21.60 32.47
C SER A 142 17.13 -21.59 33.12
N THR A 143 17.16 -21.47 34.45
CA THR A 143 17.91 -22.42 35.28
C THR A 143 17.04 -22.84 36.47
N GLY A 144 16.52 -24.07 36.40
CA GLY A 144 16.28 -24.83 37.62
C GLY A 144 17.60 -25.39 38.09
N GLU A 145 17.88 -25.29 39.39
CA GLU A 145 18.69 -26.26 40.12
C GLU A 145 18.31 -26.20 41.59
N ARG A 146 17.72 -27.31 42.05
CA ARG A 146 17.69 -27.69 43.47
C ARG A 146 19.10 -28.13 43.84
N GLN A 147 19.59 -27.68 44.98
CA GLN A 147 20.59 -28.43 45.73
C GLN A 147 20.31 -28.26 47.21
N ASP A 148 19.89 -29.37 47.79
CA ASP A 148 20.02 -29.71 49.19
C ASP A 148 21.54 -29.74 49.53
N ASP A 149 21.99 -29.16 50.65
CA ASP A 149 22.58 -29.91 51.78
C ASP A 149 23.28 -29.03 52.86
N VAL A 150 23.15 -29.52 54.09
CA VAL A 150 23.90 -29.36 55.37
C VAL A 150 24.26 -27.98 55.98
N GLY A 151 23.75 -27.78 57.21
CA GLY A 151 24.29 -26.91 58.26
C GLY A 151 23.44 -26.96 59.53
#